data_AF-A0AAV1TS27-F1
#
_entry.id   AF-A0AAV1TS27-F1
#
_cell.length_a   1.000
_cell.length_b   1.000
_cell.length_c   1.000
_cell.angle_alpha   90.00
_cell.angle_beta   90.00
_cell.angle_gamma   90.00
#
_symmetry.space_group_name_H-M   'P 1'
#
loop_
_entity.id
_entity.type
_entity.pdbx_description
1 polymer ?
#
loop_
_entity_poly.entity_id
_entity_poly.type
_entity_poly.pdbx_seq_one_letter_code
_entity_poly.pdbx_strand_id
1 'polypeptide(L)'
;MQVTFALSNLTGRAQTLALGLKLHDPNIFESLEILKSRLKETFEPLRAEVRARSALLSLKQGKRDVHAYTRNLGYLAGSAENPVDEHTLINVFIYGLVDGPVKTYMFREDFHTLEEAIAYTEQEDFGLRQSQANSFNYRPTRRQEIGGPEPMDLCYIKSENSRSLSQANGKMPPLSEDWALRPCV
;
A
#
# COMPACT_ATOMS: atom_id res chain seq x y z
N MET A 1 14.38 -47.94 -17.10
CA MET A 1 15.54 -47.24 -17.70
C MET A 1 15.40 -45.71 -17.75
N GLN A 2 14.20 -45.12 -17.68
CA GLN A 2 14.04 -43.66 -17.81
C GLN A 2 14.51 -42.87 -16.57
N VAL A 3 14.23 -43.38 -15.36
CA VAL A 3 14.60 -42.70 -14.10
C VAL A 3 16.12 -42.64 -13.90
N THR A 4 16.84 -43.74 -14.15
CA THR A 4 18.30 -43.80 -14.02
C THR A 4 18.99 -42.85 -15.00
N PHE A 5 18.49 -42.76 -16.22
CA PHE A 5 18.96 -41.79 -17.22
C PHE A 5 18.66 -40.35 -16.81
N ALA A 6 17.46 -40.06 -16.29
CA ALA A 6 17.13 -38.72 -15.80
C ALA A 6 18.04 -38.31 -14.61
N LEU A 7 18.29 -39.23 -13.67
CA LEU A 7 19.19 -39.02 -12.54
C LEU A 7 20.64 -38.74 -12.96
N SER A 8 21.15 -39.41 -13.99
CA SER A 8 22.51 -39.15 -14.49
C SER A 8 22.67 -37.79 -15.17
N ASN A 9 21.57 -37.18 -15.62
CA ASN A 9 21.57 -35.83 -16.20
C ASN A 9 21.42 -34.72 -15.15
N LEU A 10 21.14 -35.06 -13.88
CA LEU A 10 21.07 -34.06 -12.81
C LEU A 10 22.48 -33.59 -12.43
N THR A 11 22.61 -32.29 -12.21
CA THR A 11 23.87 -31.65 -11.81
C THR A 11 23.67 -30.72 -10.62
N GLY A 12 24.75 -30.44 -9.89
CA GLY A 12 24.75 -29.51 -8.76
C GLY A 12 23.81 -29.95 -7.63
N ARG A 13 23.01 -29.01 -7.11
CA ARG A 13 22.12 -29.24 -5.95
C ARG A 13 21.07 -30.33 -6.20
N ALA A 14 20.60 -30.48 -7.44
CA ALA A 14 19.62 -31.52 -7.78
C ALA A 14 20.21 -32.92 -7.68
N GLN A 15 21.48 -33.07 -8.07
CA GLN A 15 22.21 -34.33 -7.94
C GLN A 15 22.44 -34.70 -6.47
N THR A 16 22.94 -33.75 -5.66
CA THR A 16 23.19 -33.97 -4.23
C THR A 16 21.90 -34.36 -3.48
N LEU A 17 20.81 -33.66 -3.78
CA LEU A 17 19.47 -33.98 -3.26
C LEU A 17 19.09 -35.42 -3.64
N ALA A 18 19.10 -35.74 -4.95
CA ALA A 18 18.63 -37.04 -5.43
C ALA A 18 19.45 -38.20 -4.85
N LEU A 19 20.76 -38.04 -4.70
CA LEU A 19 21.62 -39.02 -4.04
C LEU A 19 21.29 -39.15 -2.54
N GLY A 20 21.08 -38.03 -1.85
CA GLY A 20 20.68 -38.01 -0.44
C GLY A 20 19.36 -38.76 -0.18
N LEU A 21 18.35 -38.54 -1.02
CA LEU A 21 17.08 -39.27 -0.95
C LEU A 21 17.25 -40.77 -1.21
N LYS A 22 18.12 -41.14 -2.16
CA LYS A 22 18.41 -42.54 -2.48
C LYS A 22 19.15 -43.29 -1.38
N LEU A 23 19.95 -42.58 -0.57
CA LEU A 23 20.63 -43.15 0.59
C LEU A 23 19.64 -43.50 1.71
N HIS A 24 18.58 -42.70 1.85
CA HIS A 24 17.54 -42.94 2.85
C HIS A 24 16.64 -44.11 2.42
N ASP A 25 16.17 -44.10 1.18
CA ASP A 25 15.35 -45.17 0.61
C ASP A 25 15.81 -45.54 -0.81
N PRO A 26 16.24 -46.79 -1.05
CA PRO A 26 16.74 -47.20 -2.37
C PRO A 26 15.68 -47.11 -3.48
N ASN A 27 14.41 -47.22 -3.10
CA ASN A 27 13.27 -47.29 -4.02
C ASN A 27 12.48 -45.97 -4.11
N ILE A 28 13.03 -44.85 -3.66
CA ILE A 28 12.28 -43.57 -3.56
C ILE A 28 11.83 -42.98 -4.90
N PHE A 29 12.46 -43.39 -6.01
CA PHE A 29 12.14 -42.94 -7.37
C PHE A 29 11.63 -44.11 -8.21
N GLU A 30 10.43 -44.60 -7.90
CA GLU A 30 9.80 -45.71 -8.63
C GLU A 30 9.38 -45.32 -10.05
N SER A 31 9.05 -44.04 -10.26
CA SER A 31 8.62 -43.49 -11.56
C SER A 31 9.24 -42.13 -11.83
N LEU A 32 9.31 -41.77 -13.11
CA LEU A 32 9.80 -40.47 -13.57
C LEU A 32 8.88 -39.33 -13.09
N GLU A 33 7.60 -39.59 -12.91
CA GLU A 33 6.66 -38.61 -12.34
C GLU A 33 6.95 -38.32 -10.87
N ILE A 34 7.38 -39.34 -10.11
CA ILE A 34 7.82 -39.17 -8.71
C ILE A 34 9.13 -38.38 -8.66
N LEU A 35 10.08 -38.67 -9.56
CA LEU A 35 11.30 -37.88 -9.66
C LEU A 35 10.98 -36.40 -9.98
N LYS A 36 10.10 -36.14 -10.94
CA LYS A 36 9.64 -34.79 -11.28
C LYS A 36 8.93 -34.12 -10.11
N SER A 37 8.03 -34.80 -9.42
CA SER A 37 7.28 -34.22 -8.31
C SER A 37 8.22 -33.88 -7.14
N ARG A 38 9.19 -34.74 -6.82
CA ARG A 38 10.21 -34.44 -5.80
C ARG A 38 11.10 -33.29 -6.21
N LEU A 39 11.55 -33.23 -7.47
CA LEU A 39 12.31 -32.10 -7.97
C LEU A 39 11.49 -30.81 -7.91
N LYS A 40 10.20 -30.85 -8.26
CA LYS A 40 9.29 -29.73 -8.05
C LYS A 40 9.20 -29.41 -6.56
N GLU A 41 8.70 -30.27 -5.70
CA GLU A 41 8.58 -30.02 -4.25
C GLU A 41 9.84 -29.41 -3.60
N THR A 42 11.04 -29.83 -4.01
CA THR A 42 12.30 -29.35 -3.42
C THR A 42 12.85 -28.07 -4.06
N PHE A 43 12.60 -27.84 -5.36
CA PHE A 43 13.12 -26.68 -6.12
C PHE A 43 12.05 -25.64 -6.49
N GLU A 44 10.79 -26.05 -6.49
CA GLU A 44 9.62 -25.19 -6.45
C GLU A 44 9.83 -24.33 -5.21
N PRO A 45 9.90 -23.00 -5.38
CA PRO A 45 10.11 -22.17 -4.24
C PRO A 45 8.83 -22.28 -3.42
N LEU A 46 8.85 -23.10 -2.36
CA LEU A 46 7.89 -23.08 -1.26
C LEU A 46 7.78 -21.65 -0.66
N ARG A 47 8.78 -20.81 -0.96
CA ARG A 47 8.84 -19.39 -0.66
C ARG A 47 8.27 -18.47 -1.74
N ALA A 48 7.89 -18.93 -2.94
CA ALA A 48 7.34 -18.07 -3.99
C ALA A 48 5.93 -17.62 -3.62
N GLU A 49 5.08 -18.54 -3.18
CA GLU A 49 3.73 -18.23 -2.71
C GLU A 49 3.78 -17.33 -1.45
N VAL A 50 4.58 -17.73 -0.45
CA VAL A 50 4.77 -16.92 0.77
C VAL A 50 5.38 -15.55 0.44
N ARG A 51 6.29 -15.47 -0.54
CA ARG A 51 6.86 -14.21 -1.04
C ARG A 51 5.83 -13.36 -1.76
N ALA A 52 5.01 -13.95 -2.63
CA ALA A 52 3.95 -13.25 -3.34
C ALA A 52 2.94 -12.66 -2.34
N ARG A 53 2.48 -13.46 -1.38
CA ARG A 53 1.58 -12.98 -0.31
C ARG A 53 2.21 -11.91 0.56
N SER A 54 3.43 -12.11 1.05
CA SER A 54 4.09 -11.08 1.87
C SER A 54 4.37 -9.80 1.09
N ALA A 55 4.71 -9.90 -0.20
CA ALA A 55 4.87 -8.75 -1.09
C ALA A 55 3.54 -8.03 -1.34
N LEU A 56 2.43 -8.78 -1.49
CA LEU A 56 1.08 -8.22 -1.59
C LEU A 56 0.73 -7.45 -0.31
N LEU A 57 0.87 -8.05 0.86
CA LEU A 57 0.51 -7.43 2.15
C LEU A 57 1.39 -6.21 2.50
N SER A 58 2.62 -6.17 1.99
CA SER A 58 3.53 -5.03 2.17
C SER A 58 3.49 -4.03 0.99
N LEU A 59 2.58 -4.24 0.03
CA LEU A 59 2.50 -3.42 -1.16
C LEU A 59 2.08 -1.99 -0.82
N LYS A 60 2.90 -1.02 -1.23
CA LYS A 60 2.61 0.41 -1.13
C LYS A 60 2.76 1.08 -2.48
N GLN A 61 1.88 2.03 -2.80
CA GLN A 61 1.93 2.83 -4.01
C GLN A 61 3.28 3.57 -4.10
N GLY A 62 3.67 4.26 -3.02
CA GLY A 62 4.94 5.01 -2.97
C GLY A 62 4.95 6.12 -4.03
N LYS A 63 6.02 6.25 -4.82
CA LYS A 63 6.11 7.26 -5.88
C LYS A 63 5.50 6.80 -7.23
N ARG A 64 4.82 5.66 -7.25
CA ARG A 64 4.25 5.07 -8.47
C ARG A 64 2.92 5.71 -8.80
N ASP A 65 2.66 5.82 -10.09
CA ASP A 65 1.35 6.18 -10.62
C ASP A 65 0.29 5.14 -10.21
N VAL A 66 -0.98 5.55 -10.10
CA VAL A 66 -2.08 4.68 -9.66
C VAL A 66 -2.18 3.45 -10.56
N HIS A 67 -2.12 3.63 -11.88
CA HIS A 67 -2.20 2.50 -12.83
C HIS A 67 -1.03 1.52 -12.70
N ALA A 68 0.18 2.01 -12.40
CA ALA A 68 1.33 1.14 -12.17
C ALA A 68 1.20 0.35 -10.87
N TYR A 69 0.55 0.95 -9.86
CA TYR A 69 0.25 0.33 -8.59
C TYR A 69 -0.83 -0.75 -8.72
N THR A 70 -1.95 -0.48 -9.39
CA THR A 70 -3.05 -1.43 -9.62
C THR A 70 -2.60 -2.63 -10.42
N ARG A 71 -1.78 -2.42 -11.46
CA ARG A 71 -1.15 -3.52 -12.22
C ARG A 71 -0.28 -4.42 -11.34
N ASN A 72 0.52 -3.83 -10.46
CA ASN A 72 1.41 -4.60 -9.58
C ASN A 72 0.62 -5.38 -8.51
N LEU A 73 -0.46 -4.79 -7.99
CA LEU A 73 -1.39 -5.49 -7.10
C LEU A 73 -1.98 -6.72 -7.80
N GLY A 74 -2.52 -6.55 -9.02
CA GLY A 74 -3.10 -7.65 -9.79
C GLY A 74 -2.08 -8.75 -10.12
N TYR A 75 -0.84 -8.36 -10.46
CA TYR A 75 0.25 -9.31 -10.67
C TYR A 75 0.56 -10.15 -9.42
N LEU A 76 0.68 -9.50 -8.26
CA LEU A 76 0.97 -10.19 -7.01
C LEU A 76 -0.20 -11.08 -6.56
N ALA A 77 -1.44 -10.61 -6.71
CA ALA A 77 -2.64 -11.38 -6.41
C ALA A 77 -2.76 -12.62 -7.29
N GLY A 78 -2.50 -12.50 -8.61
CA GLY A 78 -2.53 -13.63 -9.54
C GLY A 78 -1.31 -14.57 -9.44
N SER A 79 -0.19 -14.11 -8.88
CA SER A 79 0.98 -14.94 -8.62
C SER A 79 0.85 -15.80 -7.36
N ALA A 80 -0.12 -15.51 -6.50
CA ALA A 80 -0.43 -16.33 -5.34
C ALA A 80 -1.21 -17.58 -5.80
N GLU A 81 -0.75 -18.75 -5.40
CA GLU A 81 -1.36 -20.03 -5.79
C GLU A 81 -2.79 -20.18 -5.25
N ASN A 82 -3.03 -19.72 -4.02
CA ASN A 82 -4.39 -19.58 -3.49
C ASN A 82 -4.83 -18.11 -3.51
N PRO A 83 -6.03 -17.82 -4.06
CA PRO A 83 -6.55 -16.46 -4.16
C PRO A 83 -6.74 -15.85 -2.78
N VAL A 84 -6.42 -14.57 -2.66
CA VAL A 84 -6.67 -13.79 -1.45
C VAL A 84 -8.12 -13.31 -1.47
N ASP A 85 -8.74 -13.31 -0.29
CA ASP A 85 -10.10 -12.79 -0.09
C ASP A 85 -10.23 -11.34 -0.61
N GLU A 86 -11.37 -11.03 -1.24
CA GLU A 86 -11.57 -9.72 -1.88
C GLU A 86 -11.54 -8.58 -0.87
N HIS A 87 -12.15 -8.76 0.29
CA HIS A 87 -12.14 -7.73 1.34
C HIS A 87 -10.70 -7.48 1.84
N THR A 88 -9.89 -8.53 1.92
CA THR A 88 -8.46 -8.39 2.24
C THR A 88 -7.70 -7.66 1.14
N LEU A 89 -7.96 -7.96 -0.14
CA LEU A 89 -7.35 -7.27 -1.28
C LEU A 89 -7.71 -5.78 -1.34
N ILE A 90 -8.98 -5.44 -1.12
CA ILE A 90 -9.48 -4.07 -1.04
C ILE A 90 -8.77 -3.33 0.10
N ASN A 91 -8.67 -3.93 1.28
CA ASN A 91 -7.96 -3.32 2.40
C ASN A 91 -6.48 -3.08 2.06
N VAL A 92 -5.77 -4.09 1.54
CA VAL A 92 -4.37 -3.94 1.12
C VAL A 92 -4.20 -2.82 0.10
N PHE A 93 -5.13 -2.72 -0.85
CA PHE A 93 -5.15 -1.65 -1.85
C PHE A 93 -5.34 -0.28 -1.21
N ILE A 94 -6.39 -0.07 -0.42
CA ILE A 94 -6.69 1.23 0.22
C ILE A 94 -5.57 1.64 1.19
N TYR A 95 -5.10 0.74 2.05
CA TYR A 95 -4.01 1.03 2.99
C TYR A 95 -2.68 1.29 2.28
N GLY A 96 -2.44 0.65 1.14
CA GLY A 96 -1.23 0.79 0.35
C GLY A 96 -1.16 2.08 -0.49
N LEU A 97 -2.29 2.77 -0.73
CA LEU A 97 -2.30 4.07 -1.40
C LEU A 97 -1.49 5.12 -0.62
N VAL A 98 -0.95 6.10 -1.35
CA VAL A 98 -0.31 7.28 -0.76
C VAL A 98 -1.36 8.10 -0.02
N ASP A 99 -0.97 8.64 1.14
CA ASP A 99 -1.84 9.51 1.91
C ASP A 99 -2.18 10.78 1.11
N GLY A 100 -3.47 11.04 0.93
CA GLY A 100 -3.96 12.13 0.11
C GLY A 100 -5.49 12.08 -0.06
N PRO A 101 -6.05 12.95 -0.90
CA PRO A 101 -7.50 13.02 -1.11
C PRO A 101 -8.09 11.70 -1.63
N VAL A 102 -7.43 11.06 -2.61
CA VAL A 102 -7.87 9.75 -3.18
C VAL A 102 -8.05 8.71 -2.08
N LYS A 103 -7.03 8.49 -1.25
CA LYS A 103 -7.10 7.55 -0.12
C LYS A 103 -8.16 7.95 0.91
N THR A 104 -8.38 9.24 1.11
CA THR A 104 -9.43 9.73 2.02
C THR A 104 -10.83 9.44 1.47
N TYR A 105 -11.06 9.57 0.16
CA TYR A 105 -12.32 9.20 -0.48
C TYR A 105 -12.55 7.70 -0.43
N MET A 106 -11.52 6.89 -0.66
CA MET A 106 -11.57 5.43 -0.54
C MET A 106 -12.06 4.95 0.83
N PHE A 107 -11.68 5.60 1.93
CA PHE A 107 -12.14 5.22 3.28
C PHE A 107 -13.57 5.64 3.60
N ARG A 108 -14.20 6.45 2.74
CA ARG A 108 -15.58 6.94 2.95
C ARG A 108 -16.61 6.10 2.19
N GLU A 109 -16.17 5.40 1.16
CA GLU A 109 -17.01 4.58 0.30
C GLU A 109 -16.85 3.11 0.68
N ASP A 110 -17.94 2.34 0.54
CA ASP A 110 -17.91 0.90 0.74
C ASP A 110 -17.74 0.20 -0.61
N PHE A 111 -16.75 -0.69 -0.70
CA PHE A 111 -16.48 -1.46 -1.92
C PHE A 111 -16.73 -2.95 -1.66
N HIS A 112 -17.38 -3.61 -2.61
CA HIS A 112 -17.61 -5.05 -2.53
C HIS A 112 -16.64 -5.86 -3.38
N THR A 113 -16.00 -5.22 -4.37
CA THR A 113 -15.03 -5.86 -5.26
C THR A 113 -13.77 -5.03 -5.44
N LEU A 114 -12.65 -5.69 -5.72
CA LEU A 114 -11.39 -5.01 -5.98
C LEU A 114 -11.45 -4.17 -7.28
N GLU A 115 -12.16 -4.66 -8.30
CA GLU A 115 -12.28 -3.97 -9.59
C GLU A 115 -13.02 -2.63 -9.44
N GLU A 116 -14.08 -2.60 -8.64
CA GLU A 116 -14.83 -1.38 -8.32
C GLU A 116 -13.95 -0.36 -7.59
N ALA A 117 -13.20 -0.80 -6.58
CA ALA A 117 -12.27 0.07 -5.86
C ALA A 117 -11.18 0.64 -6.78
N ILE A 118 -10.66 -0.17 -7.72
CA ILE A 118 -9.68 0.28 -8.71
C ILE A 118 -10.28 1.32 -9.65
N ALA A 119 -11.46 1.05 -10.23
CA ALA A 119 -12.11 1.97 -11.16
C ALA A 119 -12.41 3.32 -10.51
N TYR A 120 -12.92 3.32 -9.28
CA TYR A 120 -13.18 4.54 -8.52
C TYR A 120 -11.86 5.29 -8.23
N THR A 121 -10.80 4.59 -7.81
CA THR A 121 -9.50 5.23 -7.55
C THR A 121 -8.93 5.90 -8.79
N GLU A 122 -9.01 5.25 -9.94
CA GLU A 122 -8.56 5.81 -11.23
C GLU A 122 -9.38 7.04 -11.63
N GLN A 123 -10.70 7.00 -11.40
CA GLN A 123 -11.58 8.13 -11.63
C GLN A 123 -11.24 9.34 -10.74
N GLU A 124 -11.02 9.12 -9.44
CA GLU A 124 -10.68 10.18 -8.50
C GLU A 124 -9.28 10.78 -8.75
N ASP A 125 -8.28 9.94 -9.03
CA ASP A 125 -6.94 10.44 -9.38
C ASP A 125 -6.98 11.29 -10.66
N PHE A 126 -7.73 10.84 -11.66
CA PHE A 126 -7.95 11.59 -12.89
C PHE A 126 -8.66 12.92 -12.62
N GLY A 127 -9.74 12.92 -11.83
CA GLY A 127 -10.49 14.12 -11.46
C GLY A 127 -9.62 15.16 -10.73
N LEU A 128 -8.80 14.70 -9.78
CA LEU A 128 -7.88 15.57 -9.04
C LEU A 128 -6.80 16.17 -9.94
N ARG A 129 -6.22 15.37 -10.84
CA ARG A 129 -5.25 15.85 -11.82
C ARG A 129 -5.84 16.91 -12.75
N GLN A 130 -7.07 16.69 -13.22
CA GLN A 130 -7.78 17.66 -14.06
C GLN A 130 -8.08 18.95 -13.30
N SER A 131 -8.54 18.86 -12.05
CA SER A 131 -8.81 20.02 -11.20
C SER A 131 -7.53 20.84 -10.92
N GLN A 132 -6.41 20.16 -10.64
CA GLN A 132 -5.12 20.83 -10.48
C GLN A 132 -4.67 21.51 -11.78
N ALA A 133 -4.75 20.82 -12.92
CA ALA A 133 -4.42 21.40 -14.22
C ALA A 133 -5.28 22.64 -14.53
N ASN A 134 -6.57 22.61 -14.22
CA ASN A 134 -7.48 23.74 -14.38
C ASN A 134 -7.21 24.88 -13.39
N SER A 135 -6.76 24.57 -12.17
CA SER A 135 -6.38 25.58 -11.17
C SER A 135 -5.16 26.39 -11.61
N PHE A 136 -4.20 25.78 -12.33
CA PHE A 136 -3.07 26.51 -12.92
C PHE A 136 -3.47 27.44 -14.08
N ASN A 137 -4.64 27.21 -14.69
CA ASN A 137 -5.20 28.07 -15.74
C ASN A 137 -6.06 29.22 -15.17
N TYR A 138 -6.48 29.14 -13.90
CA TYR A 138 -7.08 30.26 -13.17
C TYR A 138 -5.99 31.20 -12.66
N ARG A 139 -5.42 31.99 -13.57
CA ARG A 139 -4.78 33.25 -13.18
C ARG A 139 -5.95 34.22 -12.96
N PRO A 140 -6.29 34.64 -11.73
CA PRO A 140 -7.30 35.68 -11.58
C PRO A 140 -6.74 36.89 -12.31
N THR A 141 -7.42 37.30 -13.39
CA THR A 141 -7.15 38.58 -14.02
C THR A 141 -7.21 39.59 -12.88
N ARG A 142 -6.09 40.27 -12.62
CA ARG A 142 -6.00 41.37 -11.66
C ARG A 142 -7.18 42.28 -11.95
N ARG A 143 -8.22 42.22 -11.11
CA ARG A 143 -9.44 43.00 -11.26
C ARG A 143 -8.98 44.45 -11.24
N GLN A 144 -9.06 45.14 -12.38
CA GLN A 144 -8.98 46.59 -12.38
C GLN A 144 -10.13 47.06 -11.49
N GLU A 145 -9.74 47.80 -10.46
CA GLU A 145 -10.60 48.38 -9.45
C GLU A 145 -11.63 49.29 -10.12
N ILE A 146 -12.88 48.83 -10.21
CA ILE A 146 -14.03 49.72 -10.33
C ILE A 146 -15.06 49.23 -9.32
N GLY A 147 -14.94 49.78 -8.11
CA GLY A 147 -16.03 50.01 -7.15
C GLY A 147 -16.90 48.82 -6.73
N GLY A 148 -16.30 47.73 -6.24
CA GLY A 148 -17.03 46.69 -5.48
C GLY A 148 -16.56 46.66 -4.03
N PRO A 149 -17.41 46.28 -3.05
CA PRO A 149 -17.01 46.22 -1.64
C PRO A 149 -15.81 45.30 -1.46
N GLU A 150 -14.85 45.79 -0.70
CA GLU A 150 -13.56 45.14 -0.46
C GLU A 150 -13.77 43.75 0.17
N PRO A 151 -13.20 42.68 -0.41
CA PRO A 151 -13.34 41.34 0.13
C PRO A 151 -12.60 41.25 1.46
N MET A 152 -13.21 40.57 2.43
CA MET A 152 -12.71 40.45 3.80
C MET A 152 -11.40 39.66 3.84
N ASP A 153 -10.34 40.25 4.40
CA ASP A 153 -9.05 39.59 4.59
C ASP A 153 -9.18 38.47 5.63
N LEU A 154 -9.07 37.22 5.17
CA LEU A 154 -9.01 36.05 6.03
C LEU A 154 -7.58 35.89 6.55
N CYS A 155 -7.34 36.27 7.80
CA CYS A 155 -6.07 36.08 8.48
C CYS A 155 -5.71 34.58 8.56
N TYR A 156 -4.63 34.19 7.88
CA TYR A 156 -3.98 32.90 8.10
C TYR A 156 -3.33 32.89 9.48
N ILE A 157 -3.80 32.03 10.37
CA ILE A 157 -3.08 31.74 11.62
C ILE A 157 -1.85 30.93 11.24
N LYS A 158 -0.70 31.62 11.17
CA LYS A 158 0.61 30.96 11.10
C LYS A 158 0.95 30.44 12.50
N SER A 159 0.79 29.14 12.74
CA SER A 159 1.29 28.53 13.97
C SER A 159 2.82 28.38 13.85
N GLU A 160 3.56 29.42 14.20
CA GLU A 160 5.00 29.32 14.45
C GLU A 160 5.28 29.74 15.89
N ASN A 161 5.38 28.71 16.72
CA ASN A 161 5.96 28.73 18.03
C ASN A 161 7.46 29.04 17.91
N SER A 162 7.92 30.24 18.30
CA SER A 162 9.08 30.42 19.21
C SER A 162 9.57 31.88 19.35
N ARG A 163 9.59 32.30 20.63
CA ARG A 163 10.56 33.20 21.31
C ARG A 163 10.57 34.72 21.04
N SER A 164 9.98 35.42 22.04
CA SER A 164 10.57 36.52 22.86
C SER A 164 10.74 37.90 22.20
N LEU A 165 10.54 39.06 22.82
CA LEU A 165 10.34 39.50 24.21
C LEU A 165 9.95 41.00 24.13
N SER A 166 8.92 41.49 24.83
CA SER A 166 8.93 42.80 25.51
C SER A 166 7.59 43.15 26.16
N GLN A 167 7.61 43.09 27.48
CA GLN A 167 6.82 43.78 28.52
C GLN A 167 5.71 44.76 28.09
N ALA A 168 4.52 44.53 28.65
CA ALA A 168 3.69 45.60 29.19
C ALA A 168 2.96 45.10 30.45
N ASN A 169 3.14 45.84 31.55
CA ASN A 169 2.64 45.56 32.88
C ASN A 169 1.11 45.55 32.94
N GLY A 170 0.54 44.43 33.41
CA GLY A 170 -0.85 44.33 33.86
C GLY A 170 -0.91 43.31 34.99
N LYS A 171 -1.11 43.78 36.22
CA LYS A 171 -1.10 42.96 37.44
C LYS A 171 -2.43 42.21 37.55
N MET A 172 -2.44 40.90 37.24
CA MET A 172 -3.56 39.99 37.54
C MET A 172 -3.41 39.39 38.95
N PRO A 173 -4.50 39.21 39.70
CA PRO A 173 -4.47 38.50 40.98
C PRO A 173 -4.27 36.99 40.75
N PRO A 174 -3.77 36.23 41.75
CA PRO A 174 -3.49 34.81 41.59
C PRO A 174 -4.80 34.03 41.42
N LEU A 175 -4.91 33.25 40.34
CA LEU A 175 -5.91 32.19 40.21
C LEU A 175 -5.55 31.09 41.22
N SER A 176 -6.47 30.75 42.12
CA SER A 176 -6.33 29.58 42.99
C SER A 176 -6.51 28.28 42.21
N GLU A 177 -5.70 27.28 42.51
CA GLU A 177 -5.71 25.95 41.91
C GLU A 177 -6.78 25.07 42.56
N ASP A 178 -8.04 25.19 42.13
CA ASP A 178 -9.13 24.29 42.55
C ASP A 178 -9.94 23.77 41.36
N TRP A 179 -9.27 23.22 40.33
CA TRP A 179 -9.96 22.56 39.21
C TRP A 179 -9.96 21.03 39.29
N ALA A 180 -9.39 20.43 40.33
CA ALA A 180 -9.59 19.02 40.60
C ALA A 180 -10.85 18.84 41.46
N LEU A 181 -11.79 18.02 40.97
CA LEU A 181 -13.03 17.55 41.60
C LEU A 181 -14.31 18.33 41.27
N ARG A 182 -14.87 18.06 40.08
CA ARG A 182 -16.33 17.92 39.94
C ARG A 182 -16.66 16.65 39.15
N PRO A 183 -17.43 15.70 39.71
CA PRO A 183 -17.92 14.54 38.96
C PRO A 183 -19.03 14.98 37.99
N CYS A 184 -19.04 14.37 36.82
CA CYS A 184 -20.11 14.50 35.84
C CYS A 184 -21.42 13.94 36.43
N VAL A 185 -22.45 14.77 36.50
CA VAL A 185 -23.86 14.36 36.54
C VAL A 185 -24.61 15.25 35.55
#